data_AF-U9TUJ4-F1
#
_entry.id   AF-U9TUJ4-F1
#
_cell.length_a   1.000
_cell.length_b   1.000
_cell.length_c   1.000
_cell.angle_alpha   90.00
_cell.angle_beta   90.00
_cell.angle_gamma   90.00
#
_symmetry.space_group_name_H-M   'P 1'
#
loop_
_entity.id
_entity.type
_entity.pdbx_description
1 polymer ?
#
loop_
_entity_poly.entity_id
_entity_poly.type
_entity_poly.pdbx_seq_one_letter_code
_entity_poly.pdbx_strand_id
1 'polypeptide(L)'
;GDSAGGGLSLALGLAIRDARDTGLPSCAGIIGLSPWVDLTASTPSILDDECADYLPNLKGGGAAHFLESQASKEYKEKDAAFVAKIKNQNLGPKIWHDSFDRPEGRLQLYVTNKGLAIPYVSPMLAESLGNLPPLLLIAGDDERLRDEAIYFAHRSAEPTKYKGPSYNAGKFEKSPFQTPTNTTFEIYEEMPHDFQFVDYVCTKISYDRIAKFIDRVTNTFNEPFLPSSYNFINLKGEFSPLKERHKKVFNWEKIGIPHEMN
;
A
#
# COMPACT_ATOMS: atom_id res chain seq x y z
N GLY A 1 7.80 8.69 1.24
CA GLY A 1 7.08 9.29 0.11
C GLY A 1 5.61 9.40 0.45
N ASP A 2 4.89 10.17 -0.33
CA ASP A 2 3.44 10.43 -0.26
C ASP A 2 2.70 9.73 -1.41
N SER A 3 1.45 9.31 -1.20
CA SER A 3 0.61 8.67 -2.23
C SER A 3 1.31 7.53 -2.99
N ALA A 4 1.38 7.62 -4.33
CA ALA A 4 2.15 6.70 -5.18
C ALA A 4 3.64 6.66 -4.83
N GLY A 5 4.23 7.77 -4.36
CA GLY A 5 5.59 7.83 -3.83
C GLY A 5 5.75 7.11 -2.49
N GLY A 6 4.70 7.03 -1.68
CA GLY A 6 4.61 6.17 -0.50
C GLY A 6 4.63 4.68 -0.87
N GLY A 7 3.80 4.31 -1.85
CA GLY A 7 3.83 2.99 -2.49
C GLY A 7 5.21 2.62 -3.04
N LEU A 8 5.84 3.54 -3.79
CA LEU A 8 7.19 3.35 -4.33
C LEU A 8 8.24 3.20 -3.23
N SER A 9 8.13 3.95 -2.13
CA SER A 9 9.06 3.83 -0.99
C SER A 9 8.99 2.42 -0.38
N LEU A 10 7.79 1.86 -0.26
CA LEU A 10 7.58 0.49 0.23
C LEU A 10 8.04 -0.56 -0.79
N ALA A 11 7.75 -0.36 -2.07
CA ALA A 11 8.22 -1.23 -3.16
C ALA A 11 9.75 -1.29 -3.22
N LEU A 12 10.42 -0.15 -3.06
CA LEU A 12 11.89 -0.08 -2.98
C LEU A 12 12.41 -0.81 -1.74
N GLY A 13 11.75 -0.66 -0.59
CA GLY A 13 12.07 -1.42 0.62
C GLY A 13 12.00 -2.94 0.41
N LEU A 14 10.95 -3.41 -0.27
CA LEU A 14 10.83 -4.83 -0.66
C LEU A 14 11.97 -5.24 -1.59
N ALA A 15 12.28 -4.45 -2.63
CA ALA A 15 13.33 -4.77 -3.58
C ALA A 15 14.73 -4.85 -2.91
N ILE A 16 15.05 -3.93 -2.01
CA ILE A 16 16.32 -3.95 -1.24
C ILE A 16 16.37 -5.17 -0.31
N ARG A 17 15.28 -5.47 0.41
CA ARG A 17 15.17 -6.66 1.27
C ARG A 17 15.38 -7.95 0.47
N ASP A 18 14.75 -8.04 -0.69
CA ASP A 18 14.82 -9.21 -1.57
C ASP A 18 16.22 -9.38 -2.18
N ALA A 19 16.93 -8.27 -2.41
CA ALA A 19 18.31 -8.22 -2.88
C ALA A 19 19.37 -8.22 -1.75
N ARG A 20 19.03 -8.54 -0.49
CA ARG A 20 19.98 -8.45 0.65
C ARG A 20 21.29 -9.22 0.43
N ASP A 21 21.25 -10.33 -0.31
CA ASP A 21 22.41 -11.17 -0.60
C ASP A 21 23.39 -10.51 -1.59
N THR A 22 23.00 -9.40 -2.24
CA THR A 22 23.85 -8.63 -3.15
C THR A 22 24.65 -7.53 -2.43
N GLY A 23 24.56 -7.43 -1.10
CA GLY A 23 25.29 -6.44 -0.30
C GLY A 23 24.72 -5.02 -0.35
N LEU A 24 23.48 -4.84 -0.86
CA LEU A 24 22.81 -3.53 -0.80
C LEU A 24 22.41 -3.22 0.65
N PRO A 25 22.83 -2.06 1.20
CA PRO A 25 22.45 -1.69 2.56
C PRO A 25 20.95 -1.36 2.64
N SER A 26 20.29 -1.81 3.72
CA SER A 26 18.93 -1.38 4.05
C SER A 26 18.91 0.09 4.47
N CYS A 27 17.76 0.76 4.28
CA CYS A 27 17.52 2.05 4.93
C CYS A 27 17.20 1.86 6.43
N ALA A 28 17.35 2.93 7.20
CA ALA A 28 17.08 2.94 8.64
C ALA A 28 15.58 2.88 8.98
N GLY A 29 14.72 3.36 8.07
CA GLY A 29 13.27 3.32 8.18
C GLY A 29 12.61 3.77 6.88
N ILE A 30 11.30 3.54 6.76
CA ILE A 30 10.48 3.96 5.61
C ILE A 30 9.27 4.74 6.12
N ILE A 31 9.00 5.88 5.49
CA ILE A 31 7.83 6.71 5.78
C ILE A 31 6.90 6.69 4.57
N GLY A 32 5.66 6.26 4.78
CA GLY A 32 4.58 6.31 3.79
C GLY A 32 3.49 7.25 4.26
N LEU A 33 3.33 8.39 3.59
CA LEU A 33 2.19 9.30 3.79
C LEU A 33 1.11 8.87 2.79
N SER A 34 -0.09 8.58 3.28
CA SER A 34 -1.23 8.15 2.48
C SER A 34 -0.84 7.12 1.40
N PRO A 35 -0.10 6.05 1.73
CA PRO A 35 0.63 5.28 0.74
C PRO A 35 -0.30 4.45 -0.13
N TRP A 36 -0.19 4.59 -1.46
CA TRP A 36 -0.93 3.76 -2.40
C TRP A 36 -0.20 2.43 -2.63
N VAL A 37 -0.70 1.35 -2.03
CA VAL A 37 -0.02 0.05 -1.93
C VAL A 37 -0.76 -1.08 -2.65
N ASP A 38 -2.02 -0.87 -3.02
CA ASP A 38 -2.87 -1.77 -3.78
C ASP A 38 -3.43 -1.08 -5.03
N LEU A 39 -2.72 -1.22 -6.14
CA LEU A 39 -3.16 -0.64 -7.42
C LEU A 39 -4.33 -1.41 -8.06
N THR A 40 -4.78 -2.51 -7.44
CA THR A 40 -6.04 -3.16 -7.85
C THR A 40 -7.27 -2.43 -7.33
N ALA A 41 -7.07 -1.46 -6.42
CA ALA A 41 -8.13 -0.64 -5.84
C ALA A 41 -9.23 -1.52 -5.21
N SER A 42 -8.82 -2.57 -4.48
CA SER A 42 -9.73 -3.64 -4.04
C SER A 42 -10.38 -3.40 -2.67
N THR A 43 -9.93 -2.41 -1.92
CA THR A 43 -10.39 -2.15 -0.55
C THR A 43 -11.70 -1.35 -0.53
N PRO A 44 -12.56 -1.52 0.50
CA PRO A 44 -13.87 -0.87 0.53
C PRO A 44 -13.84 0.67 0.48
N SER A 45 -12.90 1.31 1.19
CA SER A 45 -12.80 2.79 1.23
C SER A 45 -12.58 3.44 -0.15
N ILE A 46 -12.02 2.71 -1.12
CA ILE A 46 -11.87 3.20 -2.50
C ILE A 46 -13.21 3.56 -3.13
N LEU A 47 -14.26 2.79 -2.83
CA LEU A 47 -15.59 2.93 -3.42
C LEU A 47 -16.59 3.65 -2.53
N ASP A 48 -16.15 4.14 -1.36
CA ASP A 48 -17.03 4.80 -0.41
C ASP A 48 -17.54 6.13 -0.97
N ASP A 49 -18.85 6.24 -1.14
CA ASP A 49 -19.53 7.43 -1.63
C ASP A 49 -19.69 8.51 -0.54
N GLU A 50 -19.54 8.13 0.73
CA GLU A 50 -19.57 9.06 1.87
C GLU A 50 -18.18 9.63 2.22
N CYS A 51 -17.13 9.17 1.54
CA CYS A 51 -15.77 9.63 1.76
C CYS A 51 -15.59 11.08 1.28
N ALA A 52 -15.14 11.96 2.18
CA ALA A 52 -14.93 13.39 1.92
C ALA A 52 -13.62 13.72 1.15
N ASP A 53 -12.92 12.69 0.68
CA ASP A 53 -11.65 12.80 -0.03
C ASP A 53 -11.79 13.44 -1.43
N TYR A 54 -10.75 14.14 -1.88
CA TYR A 54 -10.69 14.71 -3.23
C TYR A 54 -10.27 13.68 -4.29
N LEU A 55 -9.71 12.53 -3.88
CA LEU A 55 -9.46 11.45 -4.81
C LEU A 55 -10.80 10.98 -5.43
N PRO A 56 -10.85 10.77 -6.75
CA PRO A 56 -12.09 10.31 -7.38
C PRO A 56 -12.45 8.91 -6.89
N ASN A 57 -13.75 8.62 -6.84
CA ASN A 57 -14.21 7.25 -6.65
C ASN A 57 -13.69 6.41 -7.83
N LEU A 58 -12.87 5.38 -7.54
CA LEU A 58 -12.25 4.55 -8.58
C LEU A 58 -13.17 3.41 -9.05
N LYS A 59 -14.49 3.59 -8.97
CA LYS A 59 -15.48 2.66 -9.53
C LYS A 59 -15.22 2.49 -11.03
N GLY A 60 -14.84 1.28 -11.44
CA GLY A 60 -14.46 0.98 -12.83
C GLY A 60 -12.95 1.11 -13.14
N GLY A 61 -12.14 1.60 -12.20
CA GLY A 61 -10.69 1.77 -12.36
C GLY A 61 -10.30 3.19 -12.80
N GLY A 62 -9.14 3.67 -12.33
CA GLY A 62 -8.64 5.03 -12.59
C GLY A 62 -8.31 5.34 -14.05
N ALA A 63 -8.40 4.35 -14.94
CA ALA A 63 -8.11 4.50 -16.37
C ALA A 63 -9.30 4.22 -17.30
N ALA A 64 -10.49 3.89 -16.77
CA ALA A 64 -11.67 3.55 -17.58
C ALA A 64 -12.29 4.73 -18.36
N HIS A 65 -11.86 5.97 -18.09
CA HIS A 65 -12.50 7.17 -18.61
C HIS A 65 -11.68 7.91 -19.69
N PHE A 66 -10.55 7.38 -20.12
CA PHE A 66 -9.71 8.05 -21.11
C PHE A 66 -10.10 7.67 -22.55
N LEU A 67 -10.38 8.69 -23.37
CA LEU A 67 -10.55 8.53 -24.82
C LEU A 67 -9.26 7.99 -25.45
N GLU A 68 -9.41 7.19 -26.50
CA GLU A 68 -8.25 6.68 -27.23
C GLU A 68 -7.49 7.82 -27.92
N SER A 69 -6.17 7.84 -27.73
CA SER A 69 -5.23 8.77 -28.36
C SER A 69 -4.09 8.01 -29.03
N GLN A 70 -3.30 8.68 -29.85
CA GLN A 70 -2.09 8.07 -30.45
C GLN A 70 -1.13 7.54 -29.37
N ALA A 71 -0.95 8.30 -28.28
CA ALA A 71 -0.15 7.85 -27.14
C ALA A 71 -0.74 6.61 -26.46
N SER A 72 -2.07 6.52 -26.35
CA SER A 72 -2.76 5.33 -25.81
C SER A 72 -2.54 4.10 -26.70
N LYS A 73 -2.54 4.26 -28.04
CA LYS A 73 -2.26 3.16 -28.99
C LYS A 73 -0.82 2.63 -28.86
N GLU A 74 0.17 3.51 -28.91
CA GLU A 74 1.58 3.14 -28.75
C GLU A 74 1.85 2.49 -27.39
N TYR A 75 1.17 2.97 -26.35
CA TYR A 75 1.21 2.36 -25.03
C TYR A 75 0.67 0.92 -25.07
N LYS A 76 -0.51 0.68 -25.67
CA LYS A 76 -1.14 -0.65 -25.78
C LYS A 76 -0.24 -1.67 -26.49
N GLU A 77 0.53 -1.24 -27.50
CA GLU A 77 1.49 -2.11 -28.20
C GLU A 77 2.65 -2.54 -27.29
N LYS A 78 3.24 -1.60 -26.55
CA LYS A 78 4.29 -1.90 -25.55
C LYS A 78 3.77 -2.80 -24.43
N ASP A 79 2.51 -2.60 -24.05
CA ASP A 79 1.80 -3.39 -23.04
C ASP A 79 1.74 -4.88 -23.44
N ALA A 80 1.39 -5.18 -24.70
CA ALA A 80 1.32 -6.55 -25.20
C ALA A 80 2.67 -7.29 -25.11
N ALA A 81 3.77 -6.61 -25.45
CA ALA A 81 5.12 -7.16 -25.31
C ALA A 81 5.49 -7.43 -23.84
N PHE A 82 5.11 -6.53 -22.93
CA PHE A 82 5.35 -6.71 -21.49
C PHE A 82 4.51 -7.86 -20.90
N VAL A 83 3.23 -7.98 -21.28
CA VAL A 83 2.38 -9.11 -20.89
C VAL A 83 2.95 -10.44 -21.36
N ALA A 84 3.45 -10.51 -22.60
CA ALA A 84 4.13 -11.70 -23.10
C ALA A 84 5.37 -12.04 -22.27
N LYS A 85 6.16 -11.03 -21.87
CA LYS A 85 7.31 -11.22 -20.98
C LYS A 85 6.89 -11.77 -19.61
N ILE A 86 5.85 -11.22 -18.98
CA ILE A 86 5.33 -11.73 -17.70
C ILE A 86 4.90 -13.19 -17.83
N LYS A 87 4.17 -13.54 -18.90
CA LYS A 87 3.72 -14.92 -19.15
C LYS A 87 4.88 -15.89 -19.37
N ASN A 88 5.95 -15.43 -20.02
CA ASN A 88 7.13 -16.25 -20.35
C ASN A 88 8.15 -16.33 -19.22
N GLN A 89 8.13 -15.40 -18.27
CA GLN A 89 8.95 -15.51 -17.07
C GLN A 89 8.32 -16.55 -16.15
N ASN A 90 9.07 -17.60 -15.82
CA ASN A 90 8.74 -18.57 -14.75
C ASN A 90 8.82 -17.89 -13.36
N LEU A 91 8.05 -16.81 -13.14
CA LEU A 91 7.90 -16.12 -11.87
C LEU A 91 7.02 -16.97 -10.91
N GLY A 92 7.54 -18.13 -10.51
CA GLY A 92 6.95 -18.96 -9.46
C GLY A 92 5.47 -19.34 -9.67
N PRO A 93 4.78 -19.85 -8.62
CA PRO A 93 3.36 -20.17 -8.71
C PRO A 93 2.54 -18.90 -8.96
N LYS A 94 1.75 -18.92 -10.05
CA LYS A 94 0.79 -17.91 -10.53
C LYS A 94 0.64 -16.71 -9.58
N ILE A 95 1.25 -15.59 -9.93
CA ILE A 95 0.96 -14.29 -9.30
C ILE A 95 -0.35 -13.69 -9.84
N TRP A 96 -1.11 -14.38 -10.69
CA TRP A 96 -2.31 -13.82 -11.32
C TRP A 96 -3.61 -14.42 -10.79
N HIS A 97 -4.61 -13.56 -10.60
CA HIS A 97 -6.02 -13.91 -10.40
C HIS A 97 -6.81 -13.60 -11.68
N ASP A 98 -7.90 -14.33 -11.94
CA ASP A 98 -8.67 -14.19 -13.19
C ASP A 98 -9.30 -12.79 -13.33
N SER A 99 -9.56 -12.10 -12.22
CA SER A 99 -10.07 -10.71 -12.22
C SER A 99 -9.10 -9.66 -12.80
N PHE A 100 -7.84 -10.02 -13.08
CA PHE A 100 -6.92 -9.18 -13.84
C PHE A 100 -7.13 -9.28 -15.35
N ASP A 101 -7.85 -10.30 -15.82
CA ASP A 101 -8.32 -10.31 -17.20
C ASP A 101 -9.55 -9.42 -17.34
N ARG A 102 -9.37 -8.29 -18.03
CA ARG A 102 -10.45 -7.32 -18.26
C ARG A 102 -10.38 -6.89 -19.73
N PRO A 103 -11.08 -7.61 -20.62
CA PRO A 103 -11.08 -7.27 -22.05
C PRO A 103 -11.69 -5.89 -22.30
N GLU A 104 -12.62 -5.47 -21.44
CA GLU A 104 -13.36 -4.22 -21.53
C GLU A 104 -12.55 -2.99 -21.06
N GLY A 105 -11.38 -3.16 -20.43
CA GLY A 105 -10.63 -2.00 -19.95
C GLY A 105 -9.48 -2.28 -18.99
N ARG A 106 -8.81 -1.20 -18.59
CA ARG A 106 -7.65 -1.21 -17.70
C ARG A 106 -7.96 -0.48 -16.40
N LEU A 107 -7.41 -0.96 -15.31
CA LEU A 107 -7.59 -0.35 -13.99
C LEU A 107 -6.68 0.86 -13.78
N GLN A 108 -5.41 0.74 -14.19
CA GLN A 108 -4.38 1.76 -13.96
C GLN A 108 -3.69 2.14 -15.25
N LEU A 109 -3.25 3.41 -15.38
CA LEU A 109 -2.37 3.87 -16.46
C LEU A 109 -0.91 3.42 -16.27
N TYR A 110 -0.49 3.21 -15.01
CA TYR A 110 0.89 2.89 -14.65
C TYR A 110 1.37 1.55 -15.23
N VAL A 111 0.51 0.52 -15.18
CA VAL A 111 0.84 -0.83 -15.63
C VAL A 111 -0.36 -1.52 -16.28
N THR A 112 -0.11 -2.55 -17.09
CA THR A 112 -1.13 -3.53 -17.52
C THR A 112 -1.83 -4.15 -16.29
N ASN A 113 -3.08 -4.61 -16.44
CA ASN A 113 -3.77 -5.34 -15.38
C ASN A 113 -3.00 -6.58 -14.90
N LYS A 114 -2.28 -7.28 -15.80
CA LYS A 114 -1.47 -8.47 -15.45
C LYS A 114 -0.22 -8.12 -14.64
N GLY A 115 0.21 -6.86 -14.66
CA GLY A 115 1.33 -6.38 -13.87
C GLY A 115 0.94 -5.88 -12.47
N LEU A 116 -0.36 -5.73 -12.18
CA LEU A 116 -0.82 -5.22 -10.89
C LEU A 116 -0.41 -6.10 -9.71
N ALA A 117 -0.35 -7.42 -9.92
CA ALA A 117 0.05 -8.36 -8.88
C ALA A 117 1.56 -8.47 -8.66
N ILE A 118 2.37 -7.75 -9.42
CA ILE A 118 3.81 -7.69 -9.17
C ILE A 118 4.00 -6.98 -7.82
N PRO A 119 4.67 -7.59 -6.83
CA PRO A 119 4.83 -7.00 -5.50
C PRO A 119 5.50 -5.61 -5.49
N TYR A 120 6.37 -5.32 -6.46
CA TYR A 120 7.00 -4.01 -6.59
C TYR A 120 6.11 -2.96 -7.29
N VAL A 121 4.95 -3.37 -7.79
CA VAL A 121 3.90 -2.49 -8.33
C VAL A 121 2.81 -2.28 -7.29
N SER A 122 2.32 -3.35 -6.68
CA SER A 122 1.37 -3.30 -5.56
C SER A 122 2.00 -3.98 -4.34
N PRO A 123 2.72 -3.24 -3.47
CA PRO A 123 3.34 -3.79 -2.27
C PRO A 123 2.41 -4.63 -1.39
N MET A 124 1.13 -4.25 -1.31
CA MET A 124 0.10 -5.01 -0.58
C MET A 124 0.01 -6.48 -1.03
N LEU A 125 0.38 -6.78 -2.28
CA LEU A 125 0.25 -8.10 -2.89
C LEU A 125 1.52 -8.95 -2.78
N ALA A 126 2.56 -8.46 -2.11
CA ALA A 126 3.74 -9.25 -1.76
C ALA A 126 3.35 -10.51 -0.98
N GLU A 127 4.04 -11.63 -1.16
CA GLU A 127 3.82 -12.84 -0.35
C GLU A 127 4.13 -12.61 1.13
N SER A 128 5.10 -11.73 1.41
CA SER A 128 5.48 -11.32 2.77
C SER A 128 5.82 -9.82 2.84
N LEU A 129 5.37 -9.19 3.92
CA LEU A 129 5.74 -7.84 4.35
C LEU A 129 6.68 -7.85 5.57
N GLY A 130 7.21 -9.03 5.92
CA GLY A 130 8.19 -9.18 7.00
C GLY A 130 9.58 -8.70 6.61
N ASN A 131 10.45 -8.56 7.61
CA ASN A 131 11.87 -8.19 7.49
C ASN A 131 12.11 -6.85 6.76
N LEU A 132 11.12 -5.97 6.68
CA LEU A 132 11.33 -4.60 6.27
C LEU A 132 11.97 -3.80 7.44
N PRO A 133 12.68 -2.70 7.13
CA PRO A 133 13.08 -1.75 8.17
C PRO A 133 11.84 -1.13 8.86
N PRO A 134 12.02 -0.45 10.01
CA PRO A 134 10.93 0.24 10.70
C PRO A 134 10.07 1.08 9.76
N LEU A 135 8.76 1.02 9.93
CA LEU A 135 7.78 1.74 9.11
C LEU A 135 7.06 2.81 9.94
N LEU A 136 6.90 4.00 9.38
CA LEU A 136 5.89 4.97 9.77
C LEU A 136 4.90 5.12 8.61
N LEU A 137 3.66 4.71 8.84
CA LEU A 137 2.58 4.79 7.87
C LEU A 137 1.52 5.77 8.38
N ILE A 138 1.15 6.75 7.58
CA ILE A 138 0.20 7.79 7.94
C ILE A 138 -0.94 7.77 6.93
N ALA A 139 -2.18 7.94 7.38
CA ALA A 139 -3.35 8.12 6.50
C ALA A 139 -4.33 9.13 7.12
N GLY A 140 -5.19 9.69 6.29
CA GLY A 140 -6.36 10.42 6.72
C GLY A 140 -7.51 9.50 7.16
N ASP A 141 -8.35 9.97 8.08
CA ASP A 141 -9.59 9.27 8.46
C ASP A 141 -10.58 9.28 7.30
N ASP A 142 -10.73 10.39 6.59
CA ASP A 142 -11.63 10.53 5.45
C ASP A 142 -10.87 10.44 4.12
N GLU A 143 -10.06 9.39 4.00
CA GLU A 143 -9.22 9.09 2.84
C GLU A 143 -9.66 7.80 2.14
N ARG A 144 -9.65 7.78 0.80
CA ARG A 144 -9.97 6.59 -0.01
C ARG A 144 -8.94 5.48 0.12
N LEU A 145 -7.66 5.80 0.32
CA LEU A 145 -6.59 4.82 0.53
C LEU A 145 -6.45 4.37 2.01
N ARG A 146 -7.32 4.85 2.90
CA ARG A 146 -7.26 4.53 4.33
C ARG A 146 -7.24 3.03 4.60
N ASP A 147 -8.15 2.28 4.00
CA ASP A 147 -8.31 0.86 4.33
C ASP A 147 -7.09 0.03 3.89
N GLU A 148 -6.45 0.37 2.76
CA GLU A 148 -5.22 -0.30 2.35
C GLU A 148 -4.04 0.06 3.24
N ALA A 149 -3.92 1.31 3.71
CA ALA A 149 -2.90 1.71 4.66
C ALA A 149 -3.06 0.99 6.02
N ILE A 150 -4.31 0.91 6.54
CA ILE A 150 -4.65 0.15 7.75
C ILE A 150 -4.23 -1.31 7.57
N TYR A 151 -4.68 -1.94 6.49
CA TYR A 151 -4.46 -3.37 6.29
C TYR A 151 -2.97 -3.68 6.09
N PHE A 152 -2.24 -2.81 5.38
CA PHE A 152 -0.81 -2.98 5.15
C PHE A 152 -0.05 -2.93 6.46
N ALA A 153 -0.36 -1.95 7.32
CA ALA A 153 0.29 -1.79 8.61
C ALA A 153 0.09 -3.00 9.53
N HIS A 154 -1.13 -3.53 9.58
CA HIS A 154 -1.45 -4.70 10.38
C HIS A 154 -0.82 -5.96 9.81
N ARG A 155 -0.81 -6.10 8.49
CA ARG A 155 -0.17 -7.24 7.81
C ARG A 155 1.35 -7.24 7.95
N SER A 156 2.01 -6.08 7.97
CA SER A 156 3.46 -5.99 8.20
C SER A 156 3.83 -6.32 9.65
N ALA A 157 3.03 -5.88 10.62
CA ALA A 157 3.29 -6.08 12.05
C ALA A 157 2.78 -7.42 12.63
N GLU A 158 1.74 -8.01 12.06
CA GLU A 158 1.12 -9.26 12.51
C GLU A 158 0.88 -10.21 11.32
N PRO A 159 1.92 -10.63 10.58
CA PRO A 159 1.79 -11.32 9.29
C PRO A 159 1.16 -12.73 9.37
N THR A 160 1.12 -13.33 10.57
CA THR A 160 0.43 -14.61 10.82
C THR A 160 -1.07 -14.45 11.05
N LYS A 161 -1.53 -13.24 11.40
CA LYS A 161 -2.92 -12.92 11.72
C LYS A 161 -3.66 -12.33 10.51
N TYR A 162 -3.03 -11.39 9.82
CA TYR A 162 -3.60 -10.74 8.63
C TYR A 162 -2.94 -11.28 7.37
N LYS A 163 -3.75 -11.85 6.48
CA LYS A 163 -3.27 -12.57 5.30
C LYS A 163 -3.19 -11.65 4.09
N GLY A 164 -2.34 -12.03 3.14
CA GLY A 164 -2.30 -11.36 1.84
C GLY A 164 -3.49 -11.75 0.95
N PRO A 165 -3.43 -11.43 -0.35
CA PRO A 165 -4.43 -11.88 -1.31
C PRO A 165 -4.60 -13.41 -1.28
N SER A 166 -5.82 -13.89 -1.51
CA SER A 166 -6.18 -15.31 -1.41
C SER A 166 -5.33 -16.23 -2.31
N TYR A 167 -4.93 -15.75 -3.49
CA TYR A 167 -4.05 -16.47 -4.41
C TYR A 167 -2.58 -16.56 -3.97
N ASN A 168 -2.21 -15.92 -2.86
CA ASN A 168 -0.93 -16.08 -2.17
C ASN A 168 -1.01 -16.97 -0.92
N ALA A 169 -2.13 -17.65 -0.67
CA ALA A 169 -2.28 -18.56 0.47
C ALA A 169 -1.13 -19.61 0.52
N GLY A 170 -0.51 -19.77 1.68
CA GLY A 170 0.59 -20.71 1.89
C GLY A 170 1.96 -20.25 1.38
N LYS A 171 2.07 -19.06 0.76
CA LYS A 171 3.36 -18.53 0.28
C LYS A 171 4.16 -17.87 1.40
N PHE A 172 3.50 -17.21 2.36
CA PHE A 172 4.16 -16.56 3.51
C PHE A 172 5.00 -17.57 4.32
N GLU A 173 4.45 -18.74 4.60
CA GLU A 173 5.08 -19.81 5.40
C GLU A 173 6.33 -20.39 4.73
N LYS A 174 6.47 -20.20 3.41
CA LYS A 174 7.64 -20.60 2.62
C LYS A 174 8.60 -19.44 2.36
N SER A 175 8.18 -18.21 2.63
CA SER A 175 9.01 -17.03 2.41
C SER A 175 10.18 -17.03 3.39
N PRO A 176 11.39 -16.60 2.98
CA PRO A 176 12.49 -16.39 3.91
C PRO A 176 12.28 -15.17 4.82
N PHE A 177 11.25 -14.34 4.56
CA PHE A 177 10.98 -13.09 5.25
C PHE A 177 9.80 -13.20 6.21
N GLN A 178 9.97 -13.87 7.34
CA GLN A 178 8.85 -14.15 8.26
C GLN A 178 8.84 -13.25 9.51
N THR A 179 9.91 -12.49 9.75
CA THR A 179 10.03 -11.64 10.94
C THR A 179 9.05 -10.47 10.82
N PRO A 180 8.17 -10.25 11.81
CA PRO A 180 7.28 -9.10 11.82
C PRO A 180 8.05 -7.77 11.69
N THR A 181 7.51 -6.87 10.88
CA THR A 181 8.09 -5.54 10.66
C THR A 181 7.61 -4.58 11.75
N ASN A 182 8.54 -3.86 12.37
CA ASN A 182 8.21 -2.83 13.35
C ASN A 182 7.44 -1.68 12.65
N THR A 183 6.16 -1.52 12.97
CA THR A 183 5.27 -0.63 12.23
C THR A 183 4.54 0.32 13.17
N THR A 184 4.69 1.62 12.94
CA THR A 184 3.85 2.65 13.55
C THR A 184 2.86 3.11 12.49
N PHE A 185 1.56 2.99 12.77
CA PHE A 185 0.49 3.50 11.93
C PHE A 185 -0.27 4.60 12.64
N GLU A 186 -0.54 5.68 11.93
CA GLU A 186 -1.23 6.86 12.43
C GLU A 186 -2.34 7.26 11.46
N ILE A 187 -3.54 7.44 11.99
CA ILE A 187 -4.69 7.93 11.23
C ILE A 187 -5.17 9.24 11.84
N TYR A 188 -5.38 10.25 10.99
CA TYR A 188 -5.71 11.61 11.42
C TYR A 188 -7.17 11.94 11.14
N GLU A 189 -7.90 12.32 12.19
CA GLU A 189 -9.34 12.66 12.12
C GLU A 189 -9.67 13.68 11.04
N GLU A 190 -10.73 13.39 10.26
CA GLU A 190 -11.28 14.25 9.20
C GLU A 190 -10.28 14.63 8.08
N MET A 191 -9.07 14.08 8.10
CA MET A 191 -8.06 14.42 7.10
C MET A 191 -8.30 13.66 5.79
N PRO A 192 -8.19 14.33 4.63
CA PRO A 192 -8.23 13.70 3.31
C PRO A 192 -6.85 13.14 2.91
N HIS A 193 -6.76 12.60 1.68
CA HIS A 193 -5.50 12.12 1.10
C HIS A 193 -4.40 13.19 1.11
N ASP A 194 -3.19 12.82 1.54
CA ASP A 194 -2.03 13.72 1.61
C ASP A 194 -2.31 15.08 2.28
N PHE A 195 -3.08 15.08 3.38
CA PHE A 195 -3.42 16.30 4.10
C PHE A 195 -2.22 17.17 4.53
N GLN A 196 -1.01 16.61 4.54
CA GLN A 196 0.24 17.33 4.82
C GLN A 196 0.54 18.47 3.82
N PHE A 197 -0.13 18.51 2.67
CA PHE A 197 -0.07 19.63 1.72
C PHE A 197 -0.97 20.82 2.09
N VAL A 198 -1.82 20.67 3.11
CA VAL A 198 -2.73 21.73 3.57
C VAL A 198 -2.26 22.26 4.93
N ASP A 199 -2.30 23.58 5.13
CA ASP A 199 -1.98 24.18 6.44
C ASP A 199 -3.11 23.94 7.43
N TYR A 200 -2.95 22.94 8.27
CA TYR A 200 -3.90 22.57 9.31
C TYR A 200 -3.17 22.05 10.57
N VAL A 201 -3.87 21.96 11.71
CA VAL A 201 -3.26 21.52 12.98
C VAL A 201 -2.68 20.10 12.88
N CYS A 202 -3.41 19.19 12.23
CA CYS A 202 -2.98 17.82 12.00
C CYS A 202 -1.69 17.74 11.16
N THR A 203 -1.49 18.68 10.22
CA THR A 203 -0.26 18.75 9.41
C THR A 203 0.97 19.00 10.26
N LYS A 204 0.90 19.96 11.19
CA LYS A 204 2.00 20.26 12.11
C LYS A 204 2.31 19.06 13.01
N ILE A 205 1.27 18.43 13.55
CA ILE A 205 1.40 17.21 14.35
C ILE A 205 2.07 16.10 13.52
N SER A 206 1.62 15.87 12.28
CA SER A 206 2.21 14.86 11.39
C SER A 206 3.70 15.12 11.11
N TYR A 207 4.11 16.36 10.84
CA TYR A 207 5.52 16.68 10.67
C TYR A 207 6.36 16.47 11.93
N ASP A 208 5.83 16.83 13.11
CA ASP A 208 6.51 16.55 14.39
C ASP A 208 6.69 15.04 14.62
N ARG A 209 5.70 14.23 14.23
CA ARG A 209 5.77 12.75 14.33
C ARG A 209 6.79 12.18 13.35
N ILE A 210 6.82 12.68 12.13
CA ILE A 210 7.82 12.33 11.11
C ILE A 210 9.23 12.64 11.62
N ALA A 211 9.47 13.85 12.16
CA ALA A 211 10.77 14.24 12.69
C ALA A 211 11.22 13.34 13.85
N LYS A 212 10.32 13.01 14.78
CA LYS A 212 10.61 12.08 15.89
C LYS A 212 10.92 10.66 15.40
N PHE A 213 10.22 10.19 14.37
CA PHE A 213 10.52 8.88 13.78
C PHE A 213 11.90 8.88 13.12
N ILE A 214 12.24 9.91 12.34
CA ILE A 214 13.55 10.06 11.71
C ILE A 214 14.65 10.05 12.77
N ASP A 215 14.57 10.93 13.76
CA ASP A 215 15.55 11.03 14.86
C ASP A 215 15.76 9.66 15.52
N ARG A 216 14.67 8.95 15.82
CA ARG A 216 14.72 7.62 16.40
C ARG A 216 15.47 6.62 15.54
N VAL A 217 15.15 6.52 14.25
CA VAL A 217 15.75 5.50 13.38
C VAL A 217 17.19 5.84 12.98
N THR A 218 17.59 7.12 13.03
CA THR A 218 18.95 7.53 12.62
C THR A 218 19.92 7.76 13.77
N ASN A 219 19.45 8.11 14.97
CA ASN A 219 20.33 8.52 16.08
C ASN A 219 20.28 7.56 17.28
N THR A 220 19.20 6.80 17.47
CA THR A 220 19.02 5.96 18.65
C THR A 220 19.47 4.52 18.41
N PHE A 221 20.79 4.31 18.25
CA PHE A 221 21.35 3.00 17.87
C PHE A 221 21.22 1.89 18.93
N ASN A 222 20.93 2.25 20.20
CA ASN A 222 20.98 1.31 21.33
C ASN A 222 19.68 1.20 22.13
N GLU A 223 18.62 1.91 21.76
CA GLU A 223 17.31 1.71 22.42
C GLU A 223 16.48 0.70 21.62
N PRO A 224 15.85 -0.28 22.29
CA PRO A 224 14.97 -1.20 21.61
C PRO A 224 13.79 -0.44 20.97
N PHE A 225 13.43 -0.83 19.76
CA PHE A 225 12.22 -0.31 19.13
C PHE A 225 11.01 -0.62 20.01
N LEU A 226 10.14 0.38 20.17
CA LEU A 226 8.84 0.18 20.80
C LEU A 226 8.07 -0.83 19.95
N PRO A 227 7.17 -1.63 20.55
CA PRO A 227 6.27 -2.48 19.78
C PRO A 227 5.53 -1.69 18.70
N SER A 228 5.10 -2.39 17.65
CA SER A 228 4.22 -1.82 16.63
C SER A 228 3.00 -1.16 17.28
N SER A 229 2.56 -0.02 16.74
CA SER A 229 1.48 0.78 17.33
C SER A 229 0.53 1.31 16.25
N TYR A 230 -0.74 1.47 16.62
CA TYR A 230 -1.81 1.91 15.73
C TYR A 230 -2.61 3.00 16.43
N ASN A 231 -2.48 4.23 15.97
CA ASN A 231 -2.93 5.41 16.70
C ASN A 231 -3.94 6.20 15.86
N PHE A 232 -5.10 6.48 16.44
CA PHE A 232 -6.01 7.51 15.98
C PHE A 232 -5.65 8.84 16.64
N ILE A 233 -5.49 9.88 15.84
CA ILE A 233 -5.11 11.21 16.29
C ILE A 233 -6.27 12.16 15.94
N ASN A 234 -6.91 12.70 16.98
CA ASN A 234 -8.03 13.62 16.80
C ASN A 234 -7.56 15.03 16.39
N LEU A 235 -8.51 15.92 16.09
CA LEU A 235 -8.20 17.31 15.68
C LEU A 235 -7.43 18.13 16.74
N LYS A 236 -7.38 17.66 18.00
CA LYS A 236 -6.59 18.28 19.09
C LYS A 236 -5.19 17.67 19.24
N GLY A 237 -4.86 16.65 18.46
CA GLY A 237 -3.61 15.90 18.56
C GLY A 237 -3.57 14.85 19.68
N GLU A 238 -4.73 14.50 20.24
CA GLU A 238 -4.83 13.49 21.29
C GLU A 238 -4.87 12.08 20.67
N PHE A 239 -4.17 11.15 21.33
CA PHE A 239 -4.02 9.78 20.88
C PHE A 239 -5.13 8.89 21.44
N SER A 240 -5.67 8.04 20.58
CA SER A 240 -6.62 6.99 20.97
C SER A 240 -6.45 5.74 20.09
N PRO A 241 -7.00 4.58 20.48
CA PRO A 241 -7.04 3.42 19.60
C PRO A 241 -7.84 3.69 18.32
N LEU A 242 -7.60 2.89 17.28
CA LEU A 242 -8.40 2.94 16.06
C LEU A 242 -9.91 2.72 16.35
N LYS A 243 -10.76 3.59 15.78
CA LYS A 243 -12.23 3.49 15.81
C LYS A 243 -12.72 2.17 15.20
N GLU A 244 -13.92 1.73 15.58
CA GLU A 244 -14.53 0.49 15.05
C GLU A 244 -14.68 0.50 13.52
N ARG A 245 -14.91 1.66 12.91
CA ARG A 245 -14.99 1.78 11.44
C ARG A 245 -13.70 1.32 10.74
N HIS A 246 -12.54 1.59 11.33
CA HIS A 246 -11.23 1.20 10.79
C HIS A 246 -11.01 -0.31 10.83
N LYS A 247 -11.68 -1.02 11.74
CA LYS A 247 -11.53 -2.47 11.89
C LYS A 247 -12.36 -3.25 10.86
N LYS A 248 -13.30 -2.60 10.18
CA LYS A 248 -14.18 -3.26 9.19
C LYS A 248 -13.39 -3.89 8.04
N VAL A 249 -12.27 -3.27 7.63
CA VAL A 249 -11.40 -3.80 6.55
C VAL A 249 -10.84 -5.18 6.87
N PHE A 250 -10.69 -5.56 8.14
CA PHE A 250 -10.15 -6.89 8.50
C PHE A 250 -11.07 -8.04 8.12
N ASN A 251 -12.36 -7.78 7.89
CA ASN A 251 -13.32 -8.77 7.40
C ASN A 251 -13.37 -8.82 5.86
N TRP A 252 -12.55 -8.03 5.16
CA TRP A 252 -12.52 -7.97 3.72
C TRP A 252 -11.65 -9.08 3.13
N GLU A 253 -12.26 -10.00 2.38
CA GLU A 253 -11.58 -11.18 1.82
C GLU A 253 -11.07 -10.97 0.38
N LYS A 254 -11.39 -9.82 -0.23
CA LYS A 254 -11.09 -9.53 -1.64
C LYS A 254 -9.85 -8.66 -1.84
N ILE A 255 -8.94 -8.60 -0.86
CA ILE A 255 -7.66 -7.90 -1.01
C ILE A 255 -6.93 -8.38 -2.26
N GLY A 256 -6.56 -7.44 -3.14
CA GLY A 256 -5.90 -7.72 -4.41
C GLY A 256 -6.81 -8.28 -5.51
N ILE A 257 -8.12 -8.33 -5.29
CA ILE A 257 -9.14 -8.73 -6.26
C ILE A 257 -9.92 -7.48 -6.67
N PRO A 258 -9.63 -6.90 -7.84
CA PRO A 258 -10.31 -5.67 -8.27
C PRO A 258 -11.82 -5.86 -8.41
N HIS A 259 -12.58 -4.82 -8.08
CA HIS A 259 -14.05 -4.81 -8.16
C HIS A 259 -14.56 -5.03 -9.59
N GLU A 260 -15.71 -5.69 -9.73
CA GLU A 260 -16.38 -5.86 -11.02
C GLU A 260 -16.71 -4.49 -11.62
N MET A 261 -16.50 -4.34 -12.94
CA MET A 261 -16.97 -3.15 -13.65
C MET A 261 -18.45 -3.39 -13.96
N ASN A 262 -19.31 -2.50 -13.48
CA ASN A 262 -20.74 -2.51 -13.84
C ASN A 262 -20.92 -2.15 -15.31
#